data_AF-A0AAU9XMJ4-F1
#
_entry.id   AF-A0AAU9XMJ4-F1
#
_cell.length_a   1.000
_cell.length_b   1.000
_cell.length_c   1.000
_cell.angle_alpha   90.00
_cell.angle_beta   90.00
_cell.angle_gamma   90.00
#
_symmetry.space_group_name_H-M   'P 1'
#
loop_
_entity.id
_entity.type
_entity.pdbx_description
1 polymer ?
#
loop_
_entity_poly.entity_id
_entity_poly.type
_entity_poly.pdbx_seq_one_letter_code
_entity_poly.pdbx_strand_id
1 'polypeptide(L)'
;MDGESKSSESRTTYDLEAKLADVSLPFEEIVPAAVKDWLNVLARSHGTTREVVLLSVLTSTSALIGKSSPQVFSTYKEGGNLFVVVVSPSGSGKTPACHLGCIAPIVEHIEPKINKNLRYR
;
A
#
# COMPACT_ATOMS: atom_id res chain seq x y z
N MET A 1 -21.53 -23.05 -29.60
CA MET A 1 -20.13 -23.49 -29.48
C MET A 1 -19.39 -22.30 -28.92
N ASP A 2 -19.36 -22.27 -27.61
CA ASP A 2 -18.97 -21.12 -26.81
C ASP A 2 -17.46 -20.96 -26.82
N GLY A 3 -17.01 -19.77 -27.18
CA GLY A 3 -15.61 -19.38 -27.17
C GLY A 3 -15.15 -19.16 -25.74
N GLU A 4 -14.53 -20.17 -25.13
CA GLU A 4 -13.68 -19.98 -23.96
C GLU A 4 -12.48 -19.12 -24.35
N SER A 5 -12.56 -17.82 -24.05
CA SER A 5 -11.39 -16.97 -23.98
C SER A 5 -10.55 -17.42 -22.80
N LYS A 6 -9.61 -18.34 -23.05
CA LYS A 6 -8.57 -18.73 -22.09
C LYS A 6 -7.84 -17.46 -21.63
N SER A 7 -8.03 -17.06 -20.38
CA SER A 7 -7.20 -16.03 -19.75
C SER A 7 -5.76 -16.51 -19.80
N SER A 8 -4.90 -15.83 -20.56
CA SER A 8 -3.49 -16.16 -20.69
C SER A 8 -2.79 -15.93 -19.35
N GLU A 9 -2.57 -17.03 -18.64
CA GLU A 9 -1.69 -17.12 -17.47
C GLU A 9 -0.33 -16.46 -17.82
N SER A 10 0.07 -15.46 -17.05
CA SER A 10 1.29 -14.68 -17.32
C SER A 10 2.52 -15.59 -17.16
N ARG A 11 3.31 -15.77 -18.23
CA ARG A 11 4.37 -16.79 -18.28
C ARG A 11 5.73 -16.30 -17.76
N THR A 12 5.93 -14.99 -17.67
CA THR A 12 7.19 -14.37 -17.23
C THR A 12 6.95 -13.11 -16.39
N THR A 13 7.96 -12.67 -15.64
CA THR A 13 7.93 -11.39 -14.91
C THR A 13 7.80 -10.19 -15.86
N TYR A 14 8.38 -10.28 -17.07
CA TYR A 14 8.25 -9.26 -18.11
C TYR A 14 6.80 -9.11 -18.60
N ASP A 15 6.07 -10.21 -18.77
CA ASP A 15 4.65 -10.17 -19.14
C ASP A 15 3.80 -9.50 -18.05
N LEU A 16 4.15 -9.72 -16.78
CA LEU A 16 3.51 -9.08 -15.65
C LEU A 16 3.82 -7.58 -15.61
N GLU A 17 5.07 -7.19 -15.81
CA GLU A 17 5.48 -5.78 -15.88
C GLU A 17 4.75 -5.05 -17.01
N ALA A 18 4.64 -5.65 -18.20
CA ALA A 18 3.91 -5.07 -19.32
C ALA A 18 2.42 -4.91 -19.03
N LYS A 19 1.77 -5.93 -18.45
CA LYS A 19 0.35 -5.85 -18.05
C LYS A 19 0.11 -4.85 -16.92
N LEU A 20 1.06 -4.72 -15.98
CA LEU A 20 0.99 -3.77 -14.87
C LEU A 20 1.26 -2.33 -15.31
N ALA A 21 2.01 -2.11 -16.38
CA ALA A 21 2.25 -0.78 -16.94
C ALA A 21 0.94 -0.10 -17.39
N ASP A 22 -0.06 -0.88 -17.79
CA ASP A 22 -1.39 -0.40 -18.18
C ASP A 22 -2.31 -0.14 -16.96
N VAL A 23 -1.94 -0.59 -15.77
CA VAL A 23 -2.72 -0.42 -14.55
C VAL A 23 -2.22 0.81 -13.79
N SER A 24 -2.87 1.95 -14.02
CA SER A 24 -2.65 3.14 -13.19
C SER A 24 -3.57 3.13 -11.98
N LEU A 25 -2.99 3.38 -10.80
CA LEU A 25 -3.78 3.76 -9.63
C LEU A 25 -4.53 5.08 -9.95
N PRO A 26 -5.86 5.17 -9.76
CA PRO A 26 -6.62 6.39 -9.97
C PRO A 26 -6.38 7.38 -8.81
N PHE A 27 -5.12 7.79 -8.63
CA PHE A 27 -4.65 8.59 -7.50
C PHE A 27 -5.46 9.88 -7.33
N GLU A 28 -5.82 10.51 -8.45
CA GLU A 28 -6.56 11.77 -8.43
C GLU A 28 -8.00 11.62 -7.93
N GLU A 29 -8.59 10.42 -8.05
CA GLU A 29 -9.97 10.13 -7.64
C GLU A 29 -10.04 9.67 -6.18
N ILE A 30 -9.07 8.87 -5.73
CA ILE A 30 -9.13 8.20 -4.42
C ILE A 30 -8.51 9.02 -3.28
N VAL A 31 -7.65 10.00 -3.59
CA VAL A 31 -6.92 10.77 -2.57
C VAL A 31 -7.54 12.16 -2.41
N PRO A 32 -7.87 12.61 -1.19
CA PRO A 32 -8.30 13.99 -0.94
C PRO A 32 -7.19 15.02 -1.25
N ALA A 33 -7.54 16.20 -1.76
CA ALA A 33 -6.58 17.22 -2.20
C ALA A 33 -5.47 17.54 -1.17
N ALA A 34 -5.83 17.75 0.09
CA ALA A 34 -4.87 18.02 1.16
C ALA A 34 -3.86 16.88 1.38
N VAL A 35 -4.29 15.63 1.19
CA VAL A 35 -3.43 14.45 1.30
C VAL A 35 -2.54 14.31 0.07
N LYS A 36 -3.03 14.69 -1.12
CA LYS A 36 -2.21 14.68 -2.36
C LYS A 36 -0.98 15.56 -2.23
N ASP A 37 -1.16 16.81 -1.78
CA ASP A 37 -0.06 17.76 -1.65
C ASP A 37 0.99 17.27 -0.65
N TRP A 38 0.52 16.76 0.49
CA TRP A 38 1.39 16.16 1.49
C TRP A 38 2.18 14.96 0.93
N LEU A 39 1.50 14.03 0.23
CA LEU A 39 2.14 12.87 -0.41
C LEU A 39 3.16 13.29 -1.48
N ASN A 40 2.84 14.31 -2.28
CA ASN A 40 3.74 14.82 -3.32
C ASN A 40 5.04 15.39 -2.72
N VAL A 41 4.94 16.19 -1.65
CA VAL A 41 6.10 16.76 -0.97
C VAL A 41 6.93 15.66 -0.30
N LEU A 42 6.28 14.73 0.38
CA LEU A 42 6.95 13.62 1.06
C LEU A 42 7.68 12.70 0.06
N ALA A 43 7.02 12.37 -1.04
CA ALA A 43 7.60 11.52 -2.08
C ALA A 43 8.84 12.15 -2.72
N ARG A 44 8.74 13.43 -3.09
CA ARG A 44 9.86 14.18 -3.71
C ARG A 44 11.06 14.30 -2.78
N SER A 45 10.84 14.57 -1.50
CA SER A 45 11.92 14.75 -0.51
C SER A 45 12.70 13.46 -0.22
N HIS A 46 12.13 12.29 -0.50
CA HIS A 46 12.73 11.00 -0.20
C HIS A 46 13.04 10.14 -1.44
N GLY A 47 12.97 10.73 -2.63
CA GLY A 47 13.31 10.04 -3.87
C GLY A 47 12.41 8.84 -4.16
N THR A 48 11.10 8.99 -3.93
CA THR A 48 10.09 7.95 -4.16
C THR A 48 8.87 8.50 -4.91
N THR A 49 7.84 7.69 -5.13
CA THR A 49 6.60 8.12 -5.78
C THR A 49 5.44 8.20 -4.79
N ARG A 50 4.51 9.12 -5.05
CA ARG A 50 3.33 9.35 -4.21
C ARG A 50 2.44 8.11 -4.11
N GLU A 51 2.38 7.30 -5.17
CA GLU A 51 1.60 6.06 -5.23
C GLU A 51 2.19 5.00 -4.31
N VAL A 52 3.51 4.80 -4.33
CA VAL A 52 4.17 3.81 -3.46
C VAL A 52 4.09 4.23 -1.99
N VAL A 53 4.21 5.54 -1.69
CA VAL A 53 4.01 6.07 -0.34
C VAL A 53 2.58 5.91 0.14
N LEU A 54 1.58 6.19 -0.71
CA LEU A 54 0.19 6.00 -0.37
C LEU A 54 -0.09 4.53 -0.01
N LEU A 55 0.38 3.60 -0.85
CA LEU A 55 0.20 2.18 -0.63
C LEU A 55 0.88 1.68 0.65
N SER A 56 2.08 2.18 0.97
CA SER A 56 2.76 1.82 2.22
C SER A 56 2.01 2.37 3.44
N VAL A 57 1.57 3.63 3.41
CA VAL A 57 0.77 4.23 4.49
C VAL A 57 -0.55 3.50 4.70
N LEU A 58 -1.27 3.14 3.62
CA LEU A 58 -2.52 2.39 3.70
C LEU A 58 -2.31 1.00 4.31
N THR A 59 -1.27 0.29 3.90
CA THR A 59 -0.93 -1.03 4.43
C THR A 59 -0.74 -0.97 5.95
N SER A 60 0.04 0.00 6.43
CA SER A 60 0.35 0.13 7.85
C SER A 60 -0.84 0.61 8.67
N THR A 61 -1.59 1.57 8.13
CA THR A 61 -2.83 2.03 8.75
C THR A 61 -3.81 0.87 8.91
N SER A 62 -3.95 0.03 7.87
CA SER A 62 -4.79 -1.16 7.91
C SER A 62 -4.37 -2.13 9.01
N ALA A 63 -3.06 -2.37 9.16
CA ALA A 63 -2.51 -3.23 10.20
C ALA A 63 -2.71 -2.66 11.60
N LEU A 64 -2.58 -1.34 11.77
CA LEU A 64 -2.73 -0.64 13.05
C LEU A 64 -4.18 -0.50 13.50
N ILE A 65 -5.13 -0.39 12.58
CA ILE A 65 -6.58 -0.43 12.88
C ILE A 65 -6.96 -1.80 13.45
N GLY A 66 -6.23 -2.86 13.10
CA GLY A 66 -6.49 -4.22 13.54
C GLY A 66 -7.66 -4.86 12.79
N LYS A 67 -8.30 -5.88 13.39
CA LYS A 67 -9.39 -6.65 12.76
C LYS A 67 -10.62 -5.77 12.51
N SER A 68 -10.66 -5.08 11.38
CA SER A 68 -11.81 -4.35 10.88
C SER A 68 -12.47 -5.13 9.74
N SER A 69 -13.78 -4.95 9.55
CA SER A 69 -14.53 -5.55 8.44
C SER A 69 -15.44 -4.53 7.76
N PRO A 70 -14.86 -3.57 7.01
CA PRO A 70 -15.66 -2.58 6.28
C PRO A 70 -16.66 -3.25 5.34
N GLN A 71 -17.90 -2.76 5.36
CA GLN A 71 -18.93 -3.18 4.43
C GLN A 71 -18.71 -2.46 3.10
N VAL A 72 -18.26 -3.19 2.08
CA VAL A 72 -18.00 -2.66 0.73
C VAL A 72 -19.28 -2.67 -0.10
N PHE A 73 -20.09 -3.72 0.07
CA PHE A 73 -21.40 -3.84 -0.55
C PHE A 73 -22.44 -4.25 0.50
N SER A 74 -23.73 -4.09 0.19
CA SER A 74 -24.81 -4.47 1.10
C SER A 74 -24.70 -5.93 1.59
N THR A 75 -24.11 -6.82 0.80
CA THR A 75 -23.94 -8.24 1.10
C THR A 75 -22.51 -8.66 1.45
N TYR A 76 -21.51 -7.78 1.32
CA TYR A 76 -20.10 -8.15 1.43
C TYR A 76 -19.33 -7.22 2.37
N LYS A 77 -18.59 -7.87 3.29
CA LYS A 77 -17.63 -7.23 4.18
C LYS A 77 -16.24 -7.73 3.83
N GLU A 78 -15.31 -6.81 3.64
CA GLU A 78 -13.92 -7.12 3.35
C GLU A 78 -13.12 -7.13 4.64
N GLY A 79 -12.13 -8.02 4.77
CA GLY A 79 -11.16 -7.94 5.86
C GLY A 79 -10.33 -6.67 5.70
N GLY A 80 -10.37 -5.77 6.67
CA GLY A 80 -9.73 -4.46 6.56
C GLY A 80 -8.21 -4.48 6.69
N ASN A 81 -7.56 -5.65 6.75
CA ASN A 81 -6.10 -5.76 6.69
C ASN A 81 -5.67 -5.86 5.22
N LEU A 82 -5.02 -4.81 4.73
CA LEU A 82 -4.51 -4.76 3.36
C LEU A 82 -3.18 -5.50 3.26
N PHE A 83 -3.06 -6.39 2.29
CA PHE A 83 -1.79 -6.97 1.86
C PHE A 83 -1.46 -6.42 0.47
N VAL A 84 -0.40 -5.62 0.38
CA VAL A 84 -0.01 -4.94 -0.86
C VAL A 84 1.33 -5.46 -1.35
N VAL A 85 1.40 -5.82 -2.63
CA VAL A 85 2.64 -6.11 -3.35
C VAL A 85 2.89 -4.98 -4.34
N VAL A 86 4.01 -4.29 -4.18
CA VAL A 86 4.43 -3.21 -5.10
C VAL A 86 5.55 -3.74 -6.00
N VAL A 87 5.28 -3.80 -7.30
CA VAL A 87 6.26 -4.11 -8.34
C VAL A 87 6.62 -2.82 -9.07
N SER A 88 7.90 -2.47 -9.11
CA SER A 88 8.40 -1.29 -9.83
C SER A 88 9.88 -1.43 -10.18
N PRO A 89 10.36 -0.73 -11.23
CA PRO A 89 11.75 -0.79 -11.68
C PRO A 89 12.77 -0.50 -10.56
N SER A 90 14.02 -0.94 -10.76
CA SER A 90 15.11 -0.56 -9.85
C SER A 90 15.26 0.96 -9.75
N GLY A 91 15.59 1.48 -8.56
CA GLY A 91 15.74 2.92 -8.32
C GLY A 91 14.43 3.70 -8.09
N SER A 92 13.26 3.07 -8.13
CA SER A 92 11.95 3.72 -7.94
C SER A 92 11.63 4.22 -6.51
N GLY A 93 12.58 4.14 -5.57
CA GLY A 93 12.35 4.59 -4.19
C GLY A 93 11.45 3.68 -3.33
N LYS A 94 11.38 2.36 -3.64
CA LYS A 94 10.65 1.36 -2.84
C LYS A 94 11.07 1.35 -1.36
N THR A 95 12.38 1.31 -1.10
CA THR A 95 12.91 1.22 0.27
C THR A 95 12.57 2.46 1.10
N PRO A 96 12.82 3.70 0.63
CA PRO A 96 12.35 4.91 1.31
C PRO A 96 10.84 4.90 1.61
N ALA A 97 9.99 4.54 0.64
CA ALA A 97 8.54 4.53 0.85
C ALA A 97 8.09 3.48 1.88
N CYS A 98 8.70 2.29 1.88
CA CYS A 98 8.44 1.27 2.89
C CYS A 98 8.88 1.74 4.29
N HIS A 99 10.03 2.40 4.38
CA HIS A 99 10.50 2.93 5.66
C HIS A 99 9.56 4.00 6.22
N LEU A 100 9.17 4.98 5.39
CA LEU A 100 8.30 6.09 5.77
C LEU A 100 6.86 5.68 6.06
N GLY A 101 6.29 4.83 5.21
CA GLY A 101 4.87 4.47 5.32
C GLY A 101 4.61 3.23 6.16
N CYS A 102 5.63 2.40 6.42
CA CYS A 102 5.48 1.18 7.21
C CYS A 102 6.36 1.13 8.45
N ILE A 103 7.68 1.12 8.26
CA ILE A 103 8.58 0.79 9.37
C ILE A 103 8.50 1.84 10.47
N ALA A 104 8.71 3.12 10.14
CA ALA A 104 8.71 4.18 11.14
C ALA A 104 7.36 4.30 11.88
N PRO A 105 6.19 4.37 11.20
CA PRO A 105 4.90 4.45 11.91
C PRO A 105 4.60 3.25 12.81
N ILE A 106 4.94 2.03 12.37
CA ILE A 106 4.70 0.82 13.17
C ILE A 106 5.61 0.81 14.40
N VAL A 107 6.90 1.12 14.24
CA VAL A 107 7.86 1.18 15.35
C VAL A 107 7.42 2.26 16.36
N GLU A 108 7.13 3.48 15.89
CA GLU A 108 6.66 4.58 16.74
C GLU A 108 5.38 4.25 17.50
N HIS A 109 4.48 3.44 16.91
CA HIS A 109 3.26 3.01 17.57
C HIS A 109 3.49 1.91 18.63
N ILE A 110 4.42 1.00 18.39
CA ILE A 110 4.66 -0.19 19.22
C ILE A 110 5.65 0.09 20.36
N GLU A 111 6.72 0.82 20.09
CA GLU A 111 7.84 1.03 21.03
C GLU A 111 7.40 1.65 22.37
N PRO A 112 6.54 2.68 22.43
CA PRO A 112 6.03 3.21 23.69
C PRO A 112 5.23 2.18 24.50
N LYS A 113 4.50 1.28 23.82
CA LYS A 113 3.72 0.22 24.47
C LYS A 113 4.63 -0.84 25.08
N ILE A 114 5.70 -1.21 24.39
CA ILE A 114 6.71 -2.14 24.93
C ILE A 114 7.38 -1.52 26.16
N ASN A 115 7.86 -0.29 26.04
CA ASN A 115 8.54 0.42 27.12
C ASN A 115 7.65 0.60 28.36
N LYS A 116 6.36 0.87 28.16
CA LYS A 116 5.38 0.90 29.24
C LYS A 116 5.29 -0.45 29.95
N ASN A 117 5.17 -1.55 29.21
CA ASN A 117 5.05 -2.89 29.78
C ASN A 117 6.31 -3.38 30.51
N LEU A 118 7.50 -2.88 30.12
CA LEU A 118 8.75 -3.17 30.83
C LEU A 118 8.91 -2.38 32.14
N ARG A 119 8.33 -1.18 32.24
CA ARG A 119 8.40 -0.34 33.46
C ARG A 119 7.43 -0.75 34.59
N TYR A 120 6.47 -1.61 34.30
CA TYR A 120 5.51 -2.15 35.27
C TYR A 120 5.77 -3.62 35.64
N ARG A 121 6.96 -4.14 35.32
CA ARG A 121 7.51 -5.40 35.85
C ARG A 121 8.63 -5.08 36.82
#